data_AF-A0A7J6AF94-F1
#
_entry.id   AF-A0A7J6AF94-F1
#
_cell.length_a   1.000
_cell.length_b   1.000
_cell.length_c   1.000
_cell.angle_alpha   90.00
_cell.angle_beta   90.00
_cell.angle_gamma   90.00
#
_symmetry.space_group_name_H-M   'P 1'
#
loop_
_entity.id
_entity.type
_entity.pdbx_description
1 polymer ?
#
loop_
_entity_poly.entity_id
_entity_poly.type
_entity_poly.pdbx_seq_one_letter_code
_entity_poly.pdbx_strand_id
1 'polypeptide(L)'
;MRMCSLSSLLPLKFFSSAQADFTCKYPLWLAYLGSEPKSTSNTSECDIVQLSAISGERSFNVYILPRCPIDHGASRVTGLTIHSRKLLLHGQPMQTVPLREALTSFISFLKTFSRPVLVGHNCKRFDRPILLRIMTEFNLLKEFQDVVSAYLDTLLLSREMFMLQKYSQQFLVQYFLQKSYRAHDATEDVRTLQELFRVWRPSTDMVNKHKFI
;
A
#
# COMPACT_ATOMS: atom_id res chain seq x y z
N MET A 1 50.32 22.90 -33.57
CA MET A 1 49.43 23.92 -32.95
C MET A 1 47.99 23.54 -33.25
N ARG A 2 47.28 22.98 -32.27
CA ARG A 2 45.81 23.08 -32.06
C ARG A 2 45.53 22.44 -30.70
N MET A 3 45.31 23.32 -29.72
CA MET A 3 44.88 23.03 -28.36
C MET A 3 43.34 22.96 -28.31
N CYS A 4 42.86 22.16 -27.35
CA CYS A 4 41.62 22.20 -26.55
C CYS A 4 40.38 22.97 -27.03
N SER A 5 39.21 22.32 -26.91
CA SER A 5 38.05 22.91 -26.23
C SER A 5 37.10 21.84 -25.69
N LEU A 6 36.92 21.86 -24.37
CA LEU A 6 35.77 21.32 -23.65
C LEU A 6 34.51 22.16 -23.95
N SER A 7 33.36 21.64 -23.51
CA SER A 7 32.09 22.33 -23.28
C SER A 7 31.17 22.62 -24.48
N SER A 8 30.09 21.85 -24.57
CA SER A 8 28.77 22.42 -24.84
C SER A 8 27.70 21.56 -24.14
N LEU A 9 27.56 21.79 -22.84
CA LEU A 9 26.29 21.62 -22.14
C LEU A 9 25.27 22.50 -22.86
N LEU A 10 24.22 21.90 -23.41
CA LEU A 10 23.00 22.63 -23.77
C LEU A 10 21.89 22.27 -22.78
N PRO A 11 21.06 23.25 -22.38
CA PRO A 11 20.35 23.22 -21.12
C PRO A 11 19.08 22.38 -21.24
N LEU A 12 18.78 21.62 -20.18
CA LEU A 12 17.44 21.14 -19.87
C LEU A 12 16.48 22.32 -19.91
N LYS A 13 15.68 22.39 -20.98
CA LYS A 13 14.60 23.36 -21.12
C LYS A 13 13.58 23.09 -20.02
N PHE A 14 13.49 24.01 -19.07
CA PHE A 14 12.32 24.20 -18.23
C PHE A 14 11.10 24.38 -19.14
N PHE A 15 10.17 23.44 -19.10
CA PHE A 15 8.80 23.70 -19.53
C PHE A 15 7.99 24.11 -18.29
N SER A 16 7.70 25.41 -18.24
CA SER A 16 6.67 26.01 -17.41
C SER A 16 5.42 26.21 -18.29
N SER A 17 4.33 25.51 -17.96
CA SER A 17 2.94 25.85 -18.31
C SER A 17 2.05 24.81 -17.60
N ALA A 18 1.37 25.17 -16.52
CA ALA A 18 -0.01 25.66 -16.53
C ALA A 18 -1.05 24.58 -16.91
N GLN A 19 -1.99 24.38 -15.98
CA GLN A 19 -3.22 23.59 -16.03
C GLN A 19 -3.21 22.28 -16.84
N ALA A 20 -3.15 21.18 -16.10
CA ALA A 20 -3.96 20.02 -16.45
C ALA A 20 -4.65 19.50 -15.18
N ASP A 21 -5.94 19.79 -15.08
CA ASP A 21 -6.86 19.16 -14.14
C ASP A 21 -6.96 17.67 -14.49
N PHE A 22 -6.10 16.85 -13.87
CA PHE A 22 -6.18 15.39 -13.95
C PHE A 22 -6.60 14.83 -12.60
N THR A 23 -7.86 14.43 -12.54
CA THR A 23 -8.52 13.75 -11.42
C THR A 23 -7.96 12.34 -11.23
N CYS A 24 -6.79 12.25 -10.59
CA CYS A 24 -6.42 11.11 -9.75
C CYS A 24 -5.42 11.55 -8.67
N LYS A 25 -5.91 12.29 -7.67
CA LYS A 25 -5.11 12.69 -6.50
C LYS A 25 -4.90 11.48 -5.59
N TYR A 26 -3.78 10.81 -5.83
CA TYR A 26 -2.98 9.92 -4.96
C TYR A 26 -3.67 8.72 -4.28
N PRO A 27 -3.15 7.50 -4.54
CA PRO A 27 -3.52 6.30 -3.80
C PRO A 27 -3.34 6.38 -2.29
N LEU A 28 -4.34 5.94 -1.53
CA LEU A 28 -4.15 5.53 -0.14
C LEU A 28 -4.02 4.02 -0.07
N TRP A 29 -3.07 3.53 0.71
CA TRP A 29 -2.79 2.11 0.82
C TRP A 29 -3.13 1.57 2.20
N LEU A 30 -3.43 0.29 2.27
CA LEU A 30 -3.44 -0.50 3.47
C LEU A 30 -2.44 -1.61 3.22
N ALA A 31 -1.47 -1.81 4.10
CA ALA A 31 -0.77 -3.07 4.10
C ALA A 31 -1.15 -3.82 5.37
N TYR A 32 -1.73 -5.01 5.15
CA TYR A 32 -2.02 -5.99 6.17
C TYR A 32 -1.03 -7.15 6.07
N LEU A 33 -0.50 -7.56 7.22
CA LEU A 33 0.37 -8.71 7.38
C LEU A 33 -0.35 -9.80 8.16
N GLY A 34 -0.86 -10.82 7.46
CA GLY A 34 -1.23 -12.07 8.10
C GLY A 34 -1.72 -13.16 7.14
N SER A 35 -1.06 -14.32 7.29
CA SER A 35 -1.28 -15.63 6.67
C SER A 35 -0.96 -15.77 5.16
N GLU A 36 0.10 -16.53 4.86
CA GLU A 36 0.03 -17.47 3.73
C GLU A 36 -0.66 -18.75 4.22
N PRO A 37 -1.50 -19.40 3.39
CA PRO A 37 -2.43 -20.41 3.87
C PRO A 37 -1.79 -21.79 3.95
N LYS A 38 -1.97 -22.48 5.08
CA LYS A 38 -2.20 -23.93 5.00
C LYS A 38 -3.55 -24.09 4.30
N SER A 39 -3.50 -24.45 3.02
CA SER A 39 -4.63 -24.60 2.07
C SER A 39 -5.49 -23.35 1.84
N THR A 40 -5.43 -22.79 0.63
CA THR A 40 -6.44 -21.87 0.04
C THR A 40 -7.03 -20.78 0.96
N SER A 41 -6.30 -19.67 1.10
CA SER A 41 -6.77 -18.30 1.43
C SER A 41 -8.16 -18.15 2.08
N ASN A 42 -8.29 -18.53 3.35
CA ASN A 42 -9.47 -18.18 4.13
C ASN A 42 -9.26 -16.83 4.84
N THR A 43 -9.67 -15.73 4.21
CA THR A 43 -9.54 -14.37 4.78
C THR A 43 -10.47 -14.12 5.97
N SER A 44 -11.34 -15.07 6.33
CA SER A 44 -12.30 -14.91 7.42
C SER A 44 -11.66 -14.96 8.81
N GLU A 45 -10.48 -15.56 8.95
CA GLU A 45 -9.77 -15.77 10.22
C GLU A 45 -8.59 -14.81 10.43
N CYS A 46 -8.31 -13.95 9.45
CA CYS A 46 -7.22 -12.98 9.49
C CYS A 46 -7.51 -11.79 10.44
N ASP A 47 -6.49 -11.24 11.09
CA ASP A 47 -6.62 -10.09 11.98
C ASP A 47 -5.55 -9.05 11.68
N ILE A 48 -5.92 -7.77 11.56
CA ILE A 48 -4.99 -6.70 11.22
C ILE A 48 -3.92 -6.52 12.32
N VAL A 49 -2.64 -6.66 11.94
CA VAL A 49 -1.48 -6.44 12.83
C VAL A 49 -0.78 -5.10 12.59
N GLN A 50 -0.81 -4.60 11.36
CA GLN A 50 -0.28 -3.29 10.98
C GLN A 50 -1.25 -2.64 9.99
N LEU A 51 -1.40 -1.33 10.09
CA LEU A 51 -2.27 -0.52 9.23
C LEU A 51 -1.49 0.70 8.76
N SER A 52 -1.06 0.70 7.50
CA SER A 52 -0.22 1.76 6.94
C SER A 52 -0.80 2.31 5.66
N ALA A 53 -0.71 3.63 5.48
CA ALA A 53 -1.13 4.38 4.31
C ALA A 53 -0.18 5.54 4.01
N ILE A 54 0.00 5.86 2.72
CA ILE A 54 0.76 7.03 2.28
C ILE A 54 0.02 7.75 1.16
N SER A 55 0.08 9.07 1.13
CA SER A 55 -0.38 9.91 0.03
C SER A 55 0.48 11.18 -0.04
N GLY A 56 1.35 11.24 -1.06
CA GLY A 56 2.37 12.28 -1.14
C GLY A 56 3.35 12.16 0.03
N GLU A 57 3.41 13.21 0.85
CA GLU A 57 4.21 13.29 2.08
C GLU A 57 3.43 12.91 3.34
N ARG A 58 2.10 12.79 3.25
CA ARG A 58 1.26 12.41 4.38
C ARG A 58 1.29 10.89 4.55
N SER A 59 1.49 10.44 5.78
CA SER A 59 1.50 9.01 6.11
C SER A 59 0.70 8.73 7.37
N PHE A 60 0.12 7.54 7.42
CA PHE A 60 -0.49 6.96 8.60
C PHE A 60 0.13 5.57 8.79
N ASN A 61 0.52 5.22 10.02
CA ASN A 61 1.01 3.90 10.35
C ASN A 61 0.73 3.60 11.81
N VAL A 62 0.06 2.49 12.09
CA VAL A 62 -0.15 1.98 13.44
C VAL A 62 0.03 0.47 13.48
N TYR A 63 0.44 -0.03 14.63
CA TYR A 63 0.44 -1.46 14.93
C TYR A 63 -0.73 -1.80 15.85
N ILE A 64 -1.28 -2.99 15.69
CA ILE A 64 -2.40 -3.51 16.45
C ILE A 64 -1.98 -4.87 17.00
N LEU A 65 -2.29 -5.12 18.27
CA LEU A 65 -2.11 -6.46 18.83
C LEU A 65 -3.22 -7.36 18.27
N PRO A 66 -2.90 -8.41 17.49
CA PRO A 66 -3.92 -9.30 16.93
C PRO A 66 -4.58 -10.13 18.02
N ARG A 67 -5.82 -10.57 17.77
CA ARG A 67 -6.59 -11.40 18.70
C ARG A 67 -6.23 -12.87 18.57
N CYS A 68 -5.69 -13.26 17.42
CA CYS A 68 -5.19 -14.61 17.15
C CYS A 68 -3.65 -14.65 17.16
N PRO A 69 -3.05 -15.83 17.45
CA PRO A 69 -1.61 -16.03 17.30
C PRO A 69 -1.15 -15.78 15.86
N ILE A 70 0.06 -15.25 15.71
CA ILE A 70 0.71 -15.13 14.41
C ILE A 70 1.26 -16.50 14.02
N ASP A 71 0.85 -17.03 12.86
CA ASP A 71 1.36 -18.29 12.33
C ASP A 71 2.89 -18.23 12.14
N HIS A 72 3.57 -19.38 12.27
CA HIS A 72 5.02 -19.46 12.16
C HIS A 72 5.54 -19.00 10.78
N GLY A 73 4.81 -19.30 9.69
CA GLY A 73 5.13 -18.83 8.34
C GLY A 73 5.03 -17.31 8.23
N ALA A 74 3.96 -16.72 8.77
CA ALA A 74 3.78 -15.27 8.82
C ALA A 74 4.86 -14.58 9.67
N SER A 75 5.21 -15.16 10.81
CA SER A 75 6.29 -14.67 11.68
C SER A 75 7.63 -14.65 10.94
N ARG A 76 7.93 -15.71 10.18
CA ARG A 76 9.20 -15.84 9.43
C ARG A 76 9.35 -14.78 8.33
N VAL A 77 8.28 -14.43 7.62
CA VAL A 77 8.35 -13.47 6.51
C VAL A 77 8.29 -12.01 6.98
N THR A 78 7.57 -11.73 8.07
CA THR A 78 7.36 -10.36 8.58
C THR A 78 8.35 -9.95 9.68
N GLY A 79 8.83 -10.93 10.45
CA GLY A 79 9.51 -10.70 11.72
C GLY A 79 8.57 -10.36 12.88
N LEU A 80 7.24 -10.38 12.68
CA LEU A 80 6.27 -10.11 13.72
C LEU A 80 6.05 -11.35 14.59
N THR A 81 6.16 -11.19 15.91
CA THR A 81 5.87 -12.23 16.89
C THR A 81 5.07 -11.67 18.05
N ILE A 82 4.41 -12.55 18.81
CA ILE A 82 3.74 -12.18 20.06
C ILE A 82 4.50 -12.84 21.21
N HIS A 83 4.92 -12.03 22.17
CA HIS A 83 5.54 -12.52 23.40
C HIS A 83 4.96 -11.77 24.60
N SER A 84 4.47 -12.49 25.61
CA SER A 84 3.92 -11.90 26.84
C SER A 84 2.87 -10.80 26.57
N ARG A 85 1.94 -11.05 25.63
CA ARG A 85 0.89 -10.12 25.16
C ARG A 85 1.41 -8.81 24.55
N LYS A 86 2.66 -8.77 24.11
CA LYS A 86 3.24 -7.66 23.34
C LYS A 86 3.50 -8.11 21.92
N LEU A 87 3.28 -7.20 20.97
CA LEU A 87 3.71 -7.38 19.59
C LEU A 87 5.20 -7.01 19.50
N LEU A 88 6.00 -7.87 18.90
CA LEU A 88 7.42 -7.65 18.65
C LEU A 88 7.67 -7.67 17.16
N LEU A 89 8.56 -6.81 16.68
CA LEU A 89 9.07 -6.78 15.32
C LEU A 89 10.57 -7.04 15.37
N HIS A 90 11.02 -8.18 14.85
CA HIS A 90 12.41 -8.64 14.93
C HIS A 90 12.96 -8.61 16.38
N GLY A 91 12.12 -9.05 17.33
CA GLY A 91 12.43 -9.06 18.76
C GLY A 91 12.30 -7.71 19.46
N GLN A 92 12.04 -6.61 18.74
CA GLN A 92 11.84 -5.29 19.34
C GLN A 92 10.36 -5.05 19.66
N PRO A 93 10.01 -4.60 20.87
CA PRO A 93 8.62 -4.36 21.24
C PRO A 93 8.04 -3.19 20.44
N MET A 94 6.84 -3.38 19.90
CA MET A 94 6.11 -2.35 19.16
C MET A 94 5.01 -1.73 20.02
N GLN A 95 4.86 -0.41 19.91
CA GLN A 95 3.70 0.28 20.47
C GLN A 95 2.46 -0.08 19.64
N THR A 96 1.47 -0.66 20.30
CA THR A 96 0.19 -1.03 19.67
C THR A 96 -0.93 -0.11 20.14
N VAL A 97 -1.93 0.08 19.28
CA VAL A 97 -3.21 0.73 19.63
C VAL A 97 -4.35 -0.28 19.57
N PRO A 98 -5.45 -0.08 20.31
CA PRO A 98 -6.65 -0.88 20.17
C PRO A 98 -7.19 -0.88 18.72
N LEU A 99 -7.66 -2.04 18.24
CA LEU A 99 -8.14 -2.18 16.85
C LEU A 99 -9.21 -1.14 16.49
N ARG A 100 -10.19 -0.89 17.36
CA ARG A 100 -11.21 0.14 17.13
C ARG A 100 -10.60 1.53 16.92
N GLU A 101 -9.63 1.90 17.76
CA GLU A 101 -8.94 3.19 17.70
C GLU A 101 -8.12 3.32 16.41
N ALA A 102 -7.45 2.24 15.97
CA ALA A 102 -6.76 2.22 14.68
C ALA A 102 -7.71 2.48 13.52
N LEU A 103 -8.87 1.81 13.48
CA LEU A 103 -9.86 1.97 12.41
C LEU A 103 -10.45 3.38 12.39
N THR A 104 -10.83 3.94 13.54
CA THR A 104 -11.38 5.31 13.61
C THR A 104 -10.32 6.36 13.26
N SER A 105 -9.07 6.16 13.67
CA SER A 105 -7.95 7.05 13.32
C SER A 105 -7.64 6.97 11.83
N PHE A 106 -7.75 5.77 11.25
CA PHE A 106 -7.58 5.56 9.81
C PHE A 106 -8.68 6.26 9.00
N ILE A 107 -9.95 6.12 9.38
CA ILE A 107 -11.06 6.87 8.77
C ILE A 107 -10.84 8.38 8.90
N SER A 108 -10.36 8.85 10.06
CA SER A 108 -10.06 10.27 10.27
C SER A 108 -8.94 10.76 9.37
N PHE A 109 -7.88 9.96 9.21
CA PHE A 109 -6.81 10.22 8.23
C PHE A 109 -7.37 10.29 6.80
N LEU A 110 -8.29 9.39 6.43
CA LEU A 110 -8.93 9.39 5.12
C LEU A 110 -9.78 10.63 4.84
N LYS A 111 -10.49 11.12 5.86
CA LYS A 111 -11.30 12.35 5.77
C LYS A 111 -10.46 13.60 5.51
N THR A 112 -9.14 13.55 5.69
CA THR A 112 -8.24 14.65 5.30
C THR A 112 -8.07 14.77 3.77
N PHE A 113 -8.61 13.82 3.01
CA PHE A 113 -8.66 13.80 1.55
C PHE A 113 -10.10 13.89 1.05
N SER A 114 -10.29 14.47 -0.14
CA SER A 114 -11.60 14.51 -0.79
C SER A 114 -11.89 13.17 -1.47
N ARG A 115 -12.63 12.30 -0.77
CA ARG A 115 -13.08 10.97 -1.24
C ARG A 115 -11.98 10.16 -1.96
N PRO A 116 -10.95 9.67 -1.25
CA PRO A 116 -9.79 9.03 -1.88
C PRO A 116 -10.12 7.67 -2.51
N VAL A 117 -9.30 7.29 -3.49
CA VAL A 117 -9.24 5.92 -4.03
C VAL A 117 -8.22 5.13 -3.21
N LEU A 118 -8.66 3.99 -2.67
CA LEU A 118 -7.75 3.06 -1.99
C LEU A 118 -7.07 2.19 -3.03
N VAL A 119 -5.75 2.19 -3.06
CA VAL A 119 -5.04 1.30 -3.98
C VAL A 119 -4.32 0.26 -3.14
N GLY A 120 -4.26 -0.95 -3.68
CA GLY A 120 -3.71 -2.13 -3.03
C GLY A 120 -3.04 -3.04 -4.06
N HIS A 121 -2.12 -3.92 -3.66
CA HIS A 121 -1.48 -4.87 -4.58
C HIS A 121 -2.06 -6.23 -4.27
N ASN A 122 -2.84 -6.79 -5.20
CA ASN A 122 -3.69 -7.96 -4.94
C ASN A 122 -4.79 -7.69 -3.88
N CYS A 123 -5.12 -6.43 -3.62
CA CYS A 123 -6.06 -6.06 -2.55
C CYS A 123 -7.50 -6.48 -2.81
N LYS A 124 -7.89 -6.66 -4.08
CA LYS A 124 -9.24 -7.12 -4.41
C LYS A 124 -9.50 -8.50 -3.82
N ARG A 125 -8.46 -9.35 -3.77
CA ARG A 125 -8.53 -10.71 -3.24
C ARG A 125 -8.15 -10.79 -1.76
N PHE A 126 -7.42 -9.82 -1.22
CA PHE A 126 -6.79 -9.94 0.10
C PHE A 126 -7.17 -8.82 1.06
N ASP A 127 -6.56 -7.63 0.94
CA ASP A 127 -6.72 -6.55 1.93
C ASP A 127 -8.18 -6.09 2.07
N ARG A 128 -8.90 -5.91 0.95
CA ARG A 128 -10.27 -5.38 0.97
C ARG A 128 -11.25 -6.31 1.71
N PRO A 129 -11.35 -7.62 1.40
CA PRO A 129 -12.23 -8.52 2.16
C PRO A 129 -11.99 -8.49 3.68
N ILE A 130 -10.73 -8.42 4.11
CA ILE A 130 -10.34 -8.39 5.53
C ILE A 130 -10.74 -7.06 6.16
N LEU A 131 -10.40 -5.95 5.50
CA LEU A 131 -10.74 -4.61 5.96
C LEU A 131 -12.25 -4.41 6.09
N LEU A 132 -13.03 -4.82 5.07
CA LEU A 132 -14.49 -4.69 5.10
C LEU A 132 -15.12 -5.55 6.20
N ARG A 133 -14.64 -6.78 6.41
CA ARG A 133 -15.10 -7.63 7.51
C ARG A 133 -14.86 -6.97 8.86
N ILE A 134 -13.64 -6.49 9.10
CA ILE A 134 -13.28 -5.85 10.38
C ILE A 134 -14.03 -4.53 10.56
N MET A 135 -14.15 -3.70 9.52
CA MET A 135 -14.97 -2.48 9.59
C MET A 135 -16.45 -2.79 9.91
N THR A 136 -16.98 -3.90 9.38
CA THR A 136 -18.35 -4.36 9.71
C THR A 136 -18.47 -4.75 11.16
N GLU A 137 -17.50 -5.53 11.68
CA GLU A 137 -17.46 -5.98 13.07
C GLU A 137 -17.53 -4.82 14.07
N PHE A 138 -16.86 -3.70 13.74
CA PHE A 138 -16.82 -2.51 14.59
C PHE A 138 -17.92 -1.48 14.28
N ASN A 139 -18.89 -1.80 13.41
CA ASN A 139 -19.95 -0.90 12.93
C ASN A 139 -19.42 0.39 12.28
N LEU A 140 -18.26 0.33 11.64
CA LEU A 140 -17.59 1.45 10.96
C LEU A 140 -17.72 1.36 9.42
N LEU A 141 -18.26 0.28 8.88
CA LEU A 141 -18.32 0.04 7.43
C LEU A 141 -18.99 1.18 6.66
N LYS A 142 -20.15 1.64 7.11
CA LYS A 142 -20.89 2.72 6.42
C LYS A 142 -20.07 4.01 6.38
N GLU A 143 -19.55 4.44 7.53
CA GLU A 143 -18.71 5.63 7.64
C GLU A 143 -17.47 5.52 6.74
N PHE A 144 -16.84 4.36 6.71
CA PHE A 144 -15.69 4.10 5.86
C PHE A 144 -16.03 4.18 4.36
N GLN A 145 -17.16 3.59 3.93
CA GLN A 145 -17.64 3.65 2.54
C GLN A 145 -18.09 5.05 2.12
N ASP A 146 -18.60 5.86 3.06
CA ASP A 146 -18.93 7.26 2.81
C ASP A 146 -17.67 8.12 2.58
N VAL A 147 -16.51 7.69 3.08
CA VAL A 147 -15.23 8.39 2.88
C VAL A 147 -14.50 7.90 1.63
N VAL A 148 -14.50 6.61 1.32
CA VAL A 148 -13.74 6.04 0.18
C VAL A 148 -14.54 6.12 -1.12
N SER A 149 -13.92 6.58 -2.22
CA SER A 149 -14.60 6.63 -3.52
C SER A 149 -14.60 5.30 -4.28
N ALA A 150 -13.47 4.57 -4.21
CA ALA A 150 -13.24 3.35 -4.96
C ALA A 150 -11.96 2.64 -4.46
N TYR A 151 -11.71 1.46 -4.99
CA TYR A 151 -10.49 0.68 -4.86
C TYR A 151 -9.79 0.54 -6.22
N LEU A 152 -8.49 0.30 -6.22
CA LEU A 152 -7.71 -0.04 -7.41
C LEU A 152 -6.68 -1.11 -7.06
N ASP A 153 -6.63 -2.19 -7.84
CA ASP A 153 -5.70 -3.31 -7.61
C ASP A 153 -4.53 -3.24 -8.59
N THR A 154 -3.34 -2.89 -8.09
CA THR A 154 -2.14 -2.74 -8.92
C THR A 154 -1.62 -4.05 -9.50
N LEU A 155 -2.00 -5.20 -8.95
CA LEU A 155 -1.66 -6.48 -9.59
C LEU A 155 -2.42 -6.63 -10.91
N LEU A 156 -3.71 -6.27 -10.92
CA LEU A 156 -4.52 -6.31 -12.14
C LEU A 156 -4.10 -5.23 -13.14
N LEU A 157 -3.86 -4.02 -12.63
CA LEU A 157 -3.37 -2.89 -13.45
C LEU A 157 -2.04 -3.23 -14.13
N SER A 158 -1.05 -3.71 -13.35
CA SER A 158 0.29 -3.99 -13.89
C SER A 158 0.30 -5.12 -14.92
N ARG A 159 -0.57 -6.13 -14.79
CA ARG A 159 -0.75 -7.19 -15.79
C ARG A 159 -1.30 -6.71 -17.11
N GLU A 160 -2.06 -5.63 -17.12
CA GLU A 160 -2.54 -5.01 -18.36
C GLU A 160 -1.50 -4.05 -18.95
N MET A 161 -0.77 -3.33 -18.09
CA MET A 161 0.24 -2.37 -18.54
C MET A 161 1.50 -3.00 -19.11
N PHE A 162 1.89 -4.19 -18.63
CA PHE A 162 3.19 -4.78 -18.91
C PHE A 162 3.08 -6.26 -19.25
N MET A 163 4.04 -6.77 -20.02
CA MET A 163 4.21 -8.21 -20.28
C MET A 163 5.47 -8.72 -19.55
N LEU A 164 5.29 -9.14 -18.29
CA LEU A 164 6.37 -9.57 -17.39
C LEU A 164 6.23 -11.03 -16.97
N GLN A 165 7.35 -11.62 -16.53
CA GLN A 165 7.40 -13.00 -16.04
C GLN A 165 6.77 -13.17 -14.65
N LYS A 166 6.79 -12.11 -13.83
CA LYS A 166 6.26 -12.08 -12.47
C LYS A 166 5.62 -10.73 -12.20
N TYR A 167 4.70 -10.71 -11.23
CA TYR A 167 3.99 -9.50 -10.82
C TYR A 167 3.91 -9.36 -9.30
N SER A 168 4.72 -10.08 -8.53
CA SER A 168 4.82 -9.78 -7.10
C SER A 168 5.37 -8.37 -6.91
N GLN A 169 4.91 -7.66 -5.89
CA GLN A 169 5.41 -6.30 -5.62
C GLN A 169 6.93 -6.25 -5.50
N GLN A 170 7.54 -7.20 -4.79
CA GLN A 170 9.00 -7.36 -4.72
C GLN A 170 9.67 -7.38 -6.09
N PHE A 171 9.15 -8.21 -7.00
CA PHE A 171 9.68 -8.30 -8.36
C PHE A 171 9.50 -6.98 -9.11
N LEU A 172 8.33 -6.36 -9.01
CA LEU A 172 8.03 -5.10 -9.69
C LEU A 172 8.92 -3.96 -9.18
N VAL A 173 9.14 -3.88 -7.87
CA VAL A 173 10.07 -2.91 -7.25
C VAL A 173 11.48 -3.13 -7.76
N GLN A 174 11.97 -4.38 -7.75
CA GLN A 174 13.30 -4.68 -8.30
C GLN A 174 13.39 -4.32 -9.79
N TYR A 175 12.38 -4.67 -10.59
CA TYR A 175 12.39 -4.49 -12.03
C TYR A 175 12.33 -3.01 -12.44
N PHE A 176 11.43 -2.23 -11.85
CA PHE A 176 11.19 -0.83 -12.25
C PHE A 176 12.01 0.18 -11.44
N LEU A 177 12.29 -0.09 -10.16
CA LEU A 177 12.99 0.84 -9.27
C LEU A 177 14.45 0.44 -9.02
N GLN A 178 14.89 -0.73 -9.52
CA GLN A 178 16.26 -1.22 -9.37
C GLN A 178 16.74 -1.27 -7.92
N LYS A 179 15.82 -1.57 -6.99
CA LYS A 179 16.11 -1.66 -5.55
C LYS A 179 15.46 -2.89 -4.93
N SER A 180 16.07 -3.40 -3.87
CA SER A 180 15.40 -4.28 -2.92
C SER A 180 14.81 -3.45 -1.79
N TYR A 181 13.84 -3.99 -1.08
CA TYR A 181 13.27 -3.36 0.10
C TYR A 181 12.82 -4.43 1.09
N ARG A 182 12.53 -4.00 2.32
CA ARG A 182 11.98 -4.88 3.34
C ARG A 182 10.50 -5.11 3.07
N ALA A 183 10.22 -6.03 2.15
CA ALA A 183 8.87 -6.48 1.87
C ALA A 183 8.27 -7.17 3.10
N HIS A 184 6.94 -7.16 3.18
CA HIS A 184 6.19 -7.61 4.35
C HIS A 184 6.40 -6.71 5.58
N ASP A 185 6.74 -5.43 5.33
CA ASP A 185 6.55 -4.32 6.25
C ASP A 185 5.55 -3.37 5.60
N ALA A 186 4.42 -3.13 6.28
CA ALA A 186 3.33 -2.40 5.67
C ALA A 186 3.72 -0.97 5.29
N THR A 187 4.63 -0.31 6.02
CA THR A 187 5.07 1.05 5.69
C THR A 187 5.94 1.07 4.43
N GLU A 188 6.82 0.08 4.28
CA GLU A 188 7.71 -0.01 3.12
C GLU A 188 6.97 -0.51 1.87
N ASP A 189 5.99 -1.41 2.05
CA ASP A 189 5.11 -1.85 0.98
C ASP A 189 4.33 -0.64 0.40
N VAL A 190 3.76 0.23 1.23
CA VAL A 190 3.02 1.39 0.71
C VAL A 190 3.92 2.47 0.09
N ARG A 191 5.13 2.68 0.64
CA ARG A 191 6.12 3.60 0.05
C ARG A 191 6.56 3.17 -1.33
N THR A 192 7.02 1.93 -1.45
CA THR A 192 7.54 1.40 -2.72
C THR A 192 6.47 1.36 -3.79
N LEU A 193 5.21 1.15 -3.40
CA LEU A 193 4.12 1.12 -4.35
C LEU A 193 3.67 2.52 -4.82
N GLN A 194 3.75 3.53 -3.95
CA GLN A 194 3.62 4.93 -4.39
C GLN A 194 4.72 5.29 -5.42
N GLU A 195 5.96 4.84 -5.20
CA GLU A 195 7.05 5.05 -6.16
C GLU A 195 6.81 4.32 -7.48
N LEU A 196 6.39 3.05 -7.44
CA LEU A 196 6.02 2.30 -8.64
C LEU A 196 4.94 3.02 -9.44
N PHE A 197 3.87 3.47 -8.78
CA PHE A 197 2.77 4.16 -9.46
C PHE A 197 3.23 5.47 -10.12
N ARG A 198 4.17 6.20 -9.49
CA ARG A 198 4.79 7.42 -10.06
C ARG A 198 5.66 7.12 -11.28
N VAL A 199 6.35 5.98 -11.30
CA VAL A 199 7.18 5.54 -12.44
C VAL A 199 6.31 5.01 -13.58
N TRP A 200 5.29 4.21 -13.26
CA TRP A 200 4.39 3.60 -14.24
C TRP A 200 3.54 4.61 -14.99
N ARG A 201 3.14 5.71 -14.33
CA ARG A 201 2.30 6.79 -14.91
C ARG A 201 1.12 6.23 -15.72
N PRO A 202 0.25 5.38 -15.12
CA PRO A 202 -0.90 4.84 -15.83
C PRO A 202 -1.81 5.96 -16.33
N SER A 203 -2.38 5.79 -17.53
CA SER A 203 -3.35 6.76 -18.06
C SER A 203 -4.61 6.82 -17.19
N THR A 204 -5.30 7.96 -17.22
CA THR A 204 -6.56 8.15 -16.48
C THR A 204 -7.60 7.11 -16.88
N ASP A 205 -7.70 6.77 -18.16
CA ASP A 205 -8.63 5.74 -18.66
C ASP A 205 -8.30 4.36 -18.11
N MET A 206 -7.01 3.99 -18.07
CA MET A 206 -6.55 2.73 -17.49
C MET A 206 -6.89 2.66 -16.00
N VAL A 207 -6.61 3.73 -15.26
CA VAL A 207 -6.96 3.83 -13.84
C VAL A 207 -8.47 3.72 -13.63
N ASN A 208 -9.27 4.42 -14.42
CA ASN A 208 -10.73 4.39 -14.31
C ASN A 208 -11.31 3.02 -14.64
N LYS A 209 -10.78 2.33 -15.66
CA LYS A 209 -11.17 0.97 -16.03
C LYS A 209 -10.95 -0.03 -14.90
N HIS A 210 -9.87 0.12 -14.12
CA HIS A 210 -9.50 -0.81 -13.05
C HIS A 210 -10.04 -0.43 -11.68
N LYS A 211 -10.77 0.68 -11.55
CA LYS A 211 -11.46 1.04 -10.31
C LYS A 211 -12.61 0.08 -10.03
N PHE A 212 -12.84 -0.23 -8.76
CA PHE A 212 -13.99 -1.02 -8.31
C PHE A 212 -14.47 -0.56 -6.93
N ILE A 213 -15.68 -0.97 -6.53
CA ILE A 213 -16.25 -0.71 -5.21
C ILE A 213 -16.20 -1.99 -4.40
#